data_AF-A0A812SWJ7-F1
#
_entry.id   AF-A0A812SWJ7-F1
#
_cell.length_a   1.000
_cell.length_b   1.000
_cell.length_c   1.000
_cell.angle_alpha   90.00
_cell.angle_beta   90.00
_cell.angle_gamma   90.00
#
_symmetry.space_group_name_H-M   'P 1'
#
loop_
_entity.id
_entity.type
_entity.pdbx_description
1 polymer ?
#
loop_
_entity_poly.entity_id
_entity_poly.type
_entity_poly.pdbx_seq_one_letter_code
_entity_poly.pdbx_strand_id
1 'polypeptide(L)'
;MSTKKKVRLGQIDADPEQLVLIVSYTTEVHHFDEYGNPVRSESQPGQKIIRVPRGMRGSEVRGLTQEVMEKFKKYIPASKAGEVEQLLMALAEHEAGQLDQRQHPHMHQPQHGQRQEPPPPPPPPPPPAPQQRRQEPLLPQADVRNIEDYADQLYEDRMEKKVIGVKHILRVCTEPTNLEILAEHENLLQVLSRELRENSKKSFDLSVVT
;
A
#
# COMPACT_ATOMS: atom_id res chain seq x y z
N MET A 1 -25.54 27.13 -8.60
CA MET A 1 -25.44 25.93 -7.73
C MET A 1 -24.08 25.92 -7.05
N SER A 2 -24.06 25.95 -5.71
CA SER A 2 -22.81 25.92 -4.94
C SER A 2 -22.65 24.54 -4.28
N THR A 3 -21.41 24.05 -4.17
CA THR A 3 -21.12 22.77 -3.51
C THR A 3 -20.25 23.00 -2.27
N LYS A 4 -20.63 22.39 -1.15
CA LYS A 4 -19.85 22.39 0.10
C LYS A 4 -19.34 20.99 0.38
N LYS A 5 -18.02 20.83 0.38
CA LYS A 5 -17.35 19.57 0.74
C LYS A 5 -17.01 19.58 2.22
N LYS A 6 -17.40 18.53 2.94
CA LYS A 6 -17.06 18.27 4.33
C LYS A 6 -16.40 16.90 4.44
N VAL A 7 -15.26 16.83 5.12
CA VAL A 7 -14.59 15.54 5.39
C VAL A 7 -14.89 15.15 6.83
N ARG A 8 -15.39 13.93 7.03
CA ARG A 8 -15.55 13.30 8.33
C ARG A 8 -14.43 12.29 8.50
N LEU A 9 -13.61 12.47 9.53
CA LEU A 9 -12.68 11.43 9.94
C LEU A 9 -13.49 10.23 10.50
N GLY A 10 -13.13 9.03 10.05
CA GLY A 10 -13.61 7.76 10.59
C GLY A 10 -12.59 7.13 11.55
N GLN A 11 -12.36 5.82 11.43
CA GLN A 11 -11.39 5.09 12.24
C GLN A 11 -9.96 5.27 11.72
N ILE A 12 -9.01 5.39 12.64
CA ILE A 12 -7.58 5.29 12.37
C ILE A 12 -7.13 3.91 12.87
N ASP A 13 -6.54 3.13 11.98
CA ASP A 13 -6.08 1.78 12.24
C ASP A 13 -4.61 1.63 11.82
N ALA A 14 -3.95 0.58 12.26
CA ALA A 14 -2.55 0.32 11.95
C ALA A 14 -2.36 -1.15 11.57
N ASP A 15 -1.68 -1.37 10.46
CA ASP A 15 -1.33 -2.70 9.99
C ASP A 15 0.15 -2.99 10.35
N PRO A 16 0.40 -3.81 11.38
CA PRO A 16 1.74 -4.13 11.87
C PRO A 16 2.52 -5.08 10.95
N GLU A 17 1.87 -5.76 10.01
CA GLU A 17 2.53 -6.61 9.02
C GLU A 17 3.07 -5.79 7.85
N GLN A 18 2.27 -4.82 7.41
CA GLN A 18 2.60 -3.93 6.30
C GLN A 18 3.33 -2.65 6.74
N LEU A 19 3.38 -2.38 8.05
CA LEU A 19 3.89 -1.13 8.65
C LEU A 19 3.22 0.09 8.02
N VAL A 20 1.88 0.08 7.99
CA VAL A 20 1.10 1.19 7.46
C VAL A 20 0.03 1.65 8.44
N LEU A 21 -0.26 2.95 8.42
CA LEU A 21 -1.38 3.56 9.13
C LEU A 21 -2.54 3.76 8.14
N ILE A 22 -3.73 3.28 8.48
CA ILE A 22 -4.92 3.32 7.64
C ILE A 22 -5.90 4.33 8.24
N VAL A 23 -6.15 5.41 7.51
CA VAL A 23 -7.06 6.48 7.93
C VAL A 23 -8.34 6.39 7.12
N SER A 24 -9.42 5.93 7.73
CA SER A 24 -10.74 5.92 7.11
C SER A 24 -11.40 7.30 7.21
N TYR A 25 -12.04 7.75 6.14
CA TYR A 25 -12.77 9.02 6.10
C TYR A 25 -14.01 8.93 5.21
N THR A 26 -14.99 9.80 5.45
CA THR A 26 -16.16 9.96 4.59
C THR A 26 -16.22 11.40 4.08
N THR A 27 -16.31 11.57 2.76
CA THR A 27 -16.47 12.88 2.13
C THR A 27 -17.95 13.13 1.88
N GLU A 28 -18.52 14.12 2.56
CA GLU A 28 -19.90 14.59 2.37
C GLU A 28 -19.88 15.81 1.42
N VAL A 29 -20.60 15.73 0.30
CA VAL A 29 -20.78 16.82 -0.66
C VAL A 29 -22.23 17.28 -0.62
N HIS A 30 -22.46 18.50 -0.12
CA HIS A 30 -23.78 19.12 -0.11
C HIS A 30 -23.92 20.07 -1.32
N HIS A 31 -24.96 19.85 -2.12
CA HIS A 31 -25.35 20.69 -3.24
C HIS A 31 -26.43 21.66 -2.79
N PHE A 32 -26.22 22.94 -3.06
CA PHE A 32 -27.16 24.01 -2.74
C PHE A 32 -27.76 24.58 -4.04
N ASP A 33 -29.06 24.87 -4.00
CA ASP A 33 -29.74 25.59 -5.09
C ASP A 33 -29.38 27.09 -5.08
N GLU A 34 -29.97 27.83 -6.01
CA GLU A 34 -29.73 29.25 -6.27
C GLU A 34 -30.15 30.17 -5.10
N TYR A 35 -31.08 29.70 -4.26
CA TYR A 35 -31.56 30.33 -3.04
C TYR A 35 -30.85 29.83 -1.78
N GLY A 36 -29.86 28.94 -1.91
CA GLY A 36 -29.03 28.47 -0.80
C GLY A 36 -29.62 27.34 0.05
N ASN A 37 -30.68 26.66 -0.40
CA ASN A 37 -31.21 25.49 0.31
C ASN A 37 -30.48 24.21 -0.11
N PRO A 38 -30.31 23.23 0.80
CA PRO A 38 -29.66 21.96 0.48
C PRO A 38 -30.58 21.09 -0.40
N VAL A 39 -30.14 20.78 -1.61
CA VAL A 39 -30.91 19.97 -2.58
C VAL A 39 -30.50 18.50 -2.55
N ARG A 40 -29.19 18.23 -2.40
CA ARG A 40 -28.65 16.88 -2.46
C ARG A 40 -27.40 16.76 -1.60
N SER A 41 -27.31 15.68 -0.84
CA SER A 41 -26.09 15.29 -0.12
C SER A 41 -25.57 13.97 -0.65
N GLU A 42 -24.31 13.93 -1.07
CA GLU A 42 -23.61 12.71 -1.46
C GLU A 42 -22.52 12.39 -0.44
N SER A 43 -22.47 11.16 0.05
CA SER A 43 -21.44 10.70 0.98
C SER A 43 -20.61 9.61 0.32
N GLN A 44 -19.30 9.82 0.25
CA GLN A 44 -18.36 8.86 -0.33
C GLN A 44 -17.34 8.42 0.73
N PRO A 45 -17.33 7.14 1.15
CA PRO A 45 -16.27 6.61 2.02
C PRO A 45 -14.94 6.49 1.25
N GLY A 46 -13.84 6.63 1.96
CA GLY A 46 -12.49 6.49 1.44
C GLY A 46 -11.50 6.13 2.55
N GLN A 47 -10.34 5.62 2.14
CA GLN A 47 -9.26 5.27 3.06
C GLN A 47 -7.95 5.85 2.55
N LYS A 48 -7.12 6.32 3.47
CA LYS A 48 -5.77 6.80 3.18
C LYS A 48 -4.76 5.90 3.89
N ILE A 49 -3.95 5.22 3.10
CA ILE A 49 -2.86 4.38 3.59
C ILE A 49 -1.58 5.22 3.66
N ILE A 50 -0.92 5.21 4.81
CA ILE A 50 0.28 5.98 5.10
C ILE A 50 1.36 4.99 5.49
N ARG A 51 2.38 4.84 4.65
CA ARG A 51 3.49 3.92 4.90
C ARG A 51 4.44 4.49 5.95
N VAL A 52 4.77 3.66 6.93
CA VAL A 52 5.73 3.99 7.99
C VAL A 52 7.11 3.49 7.58
N PRO A 53 8.18 4.28 7.78
CA PRO A 53 9.54 3.82 7.54
C PRO A 53 9.91 2.63 8.43
N ARG A 54 10.62 1.64 7.88
CA ARG A 54 11.15 0.51 8.66
C ARG A 54 12.34 0.94 9.49
N GLY A 55 12.55 0.29 10.62
CA GLY A 55 13.64 0.51 11.56
C GLY A 55 13.42 1.72 12.46
N MET A 56 12.17 2.20 12.55
CA MET A 56 11.83 3.40 13.31
C MET A 56 12.06 3.16 14.80
N ARG A 57 12.85 4.04 15.42
CA ARG A 57 13.01 4.03 16.88
C ARG A 57 11.86 4.78 17.53
N GLY A 58 11.50 4.40 18.77
CA GLY A 58 10.49 5.11 19.56
C GLY A 58 10.74 6.63 19.69
N SER A 59 12.01 7.07 19.60
CA SER A 59 12.39 8.49 19.59
C SER A 59 11.99 9.24 18.31
N GLU A 60 11.86 8.55 17.19
CA GLU A 60 11.50 9.12 15.88
C GLU A 60 9.99 9.16 15.64
N VAL A 61 9.20 8.44 16.46
CA VAL A 61 7.74 8.39 16.39
C VAL A 61 7.15 9.80 16.47
N ARG A 62 7.61 10.66 17.41
CA ARG A 62 7.10 12.04 17.55
C ARG A 62 7.33 12.88 16.30
N GLY A 63 8.48 12.72 15.66
CA GLY A 63 8.82 13.43 14.42
C GLY A 63 7.92 12.99 13.27
N LEU A 64 7.72 11.68 13.14
CA LEU A 64 6.82 11.12 12.12
C LEU A 64 5.36 11.50 12.37
N THR A 65 4.89 11.50 13.62
CA THR A 65 3.54 11.96 13.96
C THR A 65 3.32 13.38 13.45
N GLN A 66 4.27 14.30 13.66
CA GLN A 66 4.15 15.66 13.16
C GLN A 66 4.13 15.72 11.63
N GLU A 67 5.00 14.98 10.94
CA GLU A 67 5.01 14.93 9.48
C GLU A 67 3.69 14.38 8.92
N VAL A 68 3.15 13.33 9.54
CA VAL A 68 1.86 12.72 9.19
C VAL A 68 0.72 13.71 9.44
N MET A 69 0.73 14.42 10.57
CA MET A 69 -0.28 15.45 10.87
C MET A 69 -0.22 16.62 9.88
N GLU A 70 0.97 17.02 9.44
CA GLU A 70 1.15 18.10 8.48
C GLU A 70 0.68 17.69 7.08
N LYS A 71 1.17 16.54 6.57
CA LYS A 71 0.78 16.02 5.25
C LYS A 71 -0.70 15.65 5.17
N PHE A 72 -1.29 15.15 6.26
CA PHE A 72 -2.67 14.66 6.30
C PHE A 72 -3.63 15.52 7.12
N LYS A 73 -3.29 16.79 7.40
CA LYS A 73 -4.13 17.81 8.08
C LYS A 73 -5.57 17.88 7.60
N LYS A 74 -5.81 17.58 6.32
CA LYS A 74 -7.14 17.60 5.69
C LYS A 74 -8.02 16.42 6.09
N TYR A 75 -7.41 15.31 6.47
CA TYR A 75 -8.07 14.05 6.81
C TYR A 75 -8.03 13.79 8.31
N ILE A 76 -6.91 14.10 8.96
CA ILE A 76 -6.68 13.87 10.39
C ILE A 76 -6.71 15.22 11.13
N PRO A 77 -7.64 15.43 12.07
CA PRO A 77 -7.67 16.60 12.92
C PRO A 77 -6.58 16.50 14.00
N ALA A 78 -6.04 17.66 14.43
CA ALA A 78 -5.00 17.73 15.46
C ALA A 78 -5.37 17.04 16.78
N SER A 79 -6.67 16.94 17.10
CA SER A 79 -7.18 16.24 18.28
C SER A 79 -6.90 14.73 18.27
N LYS A 80 -6.52 14.14 17.13
CA LYS A 80 -6.19 12.72 16.97
C LYS A 80 -4.69 12.45 16.92
N ALA A 81 -3.86 13.47 17.18
CA ALA A 81 -2.41 13.34 17.20
C ALA A 81 -1.92 12.23 18.15
N GLY A 82 -2.49 12.15 19.35
CA GLY A 82 -2.13 11.10 20.32
C GLY A 82 -2.54 9.69 19.89
N GLU A 83 -3.63 9.54 19.13
CA GLU A 83 -4.06 8.23 18.59
C GLU A 83 -3.07 7.77 17.51
N VAL A 84 -2.66 8.68 16.63
CA VAL A 84 -1.65 8.40 15.60
C VAL A 84 -0.28 8.10 16.21
N GLU A 85 0.14 8.85 17.23
CA GLU A 85 1.41 8.60 17.94
C GLU A 85 1.45 7.20 18.57
N GLN A 86 0.37 6.79 19.25
CA GLN A 86 0.26 5.45 19.84
C GLN A 86 0.29 4.34 18.78
N LEU A 87 -0.43 4.52 17.67
CA LEU A 87 -0.45 3.55 16.58
C LEU A 87 0.94 3.42 15.92
N LEU A 88 1.63 4.54 15.69
CA LEU A 88 3.00 4.54 15.17
C LEU A 88 4.00 3.90 16.15
N MET A 89 3.84 4.12 17.46
CA MET A 89 4.65 3.47 18.49
C MET A 89 4.44 1.96 18.50
N ALA A 90 3.19 1.50 18.44
CA ALA A 90 2.85 0.08 18.38
C ALA A 90 3.44 -0.60 17.13
N LEU A 91 3.43 0.08 15.98
CA LEU A 91 4.08 -0.41 14.75
C LEU A 91 5.60 -0.56 14.92
N ALA A 92 6.26 0.42 15.54
CA ALA A 92 7.70 0.38 15.79
C ALA A 92 8.09 -0.73 16.78
N GLU A 93 7.32 -0.94 17.85
CA GLU A 93 7.55 -2.02 18.82
C GLU A 93 7.32 -3.40 18.20
N HIS A 94 6.31 -3.55 17.35
CA HIS A 94 6.04 -4.79 16.63
C HIS A 94 7.16 -5.14 15.63
N GLU A 95 7.77 -4.14 15.00
CA GLU A 95 8.95 -4.34 14.16
C GLU A 95 10.17 -4.79 14.97
N ALA A 96 10.44 -4.11 16.10
CA ALA A 96 11.56 -4.43 16.98
C ALA A 96 11.47 -5.86 17.56
N GLY A 97 10.26 -6.29 17.96
CA GLY A 97 10.03 -7.66 18.48
C GLY A 97 10.21 -8.76 17.42
N GLN A 98 9.88 -8.49 16.16
CA GLN A 98 10.13 -9.44 15.07
C GLN A 98 11.62 -9.60 14.73
N LEU A 99 12.41 -8.53 14.87
CA LEU A 99 13.86 -8.57 14.66
C LEU A 99 14.58 -9.39 15.74
N ASP A 100 14.08 -9.37 16.97
CA ASP A 100 14.60 -10.16 18.09
C ASP A 100 14.29 -11.66 17.92
N GLN A 101 13.07 -11.99 17.49
CA GLN A 101 12.64 -13.38 17.28
C GLN A 101 13.35 -14.07 16.10
N ARG A 102 13.91 -13.33 15.14
CA ARG A 102 14.73 -13.89 14.04
C ARG A 102 16.21 -14.07 14.39
N GLN A 103 16.67 -13.60 15.56
CA GLN A 103 18.08 -13.62 15.95
C GLN A 103 18.46 -14.71 16.96
N HIS A 104 17.52 -15.55 17.42
CA HIS A 104 17.84 -16.74 18.21
C HIS A 104 17.90 -18.01 17.34
N PRO A 105 19.08 -18.44 16.84
CA PRO A 105 19.26 -19.82 16.44
C PRO A 105 19.15 -20.69 17.70
N HIS A 106 18.27 -21.69 17.64
CA HIS A 106 18.21 -22.77 18.63
C HIS A 106 19.59 -23.44 18.79
N MET A 107 20.34 -23.07 19.83
CA MET A 107 21.55 -23.75 20.30
C MET A 107 21.24 -24.46 21.63
N HIS A 108 20.45 -25.53 21.58
CA HIS A 108 20.30 -26.44 22.73
C HIS A 108 21.22 -27.65 22.53
N GLN A 109 22.37 -27.63 23.19
CA GLN A 109 23.23 -28.79 23.42
C GLN A 109 22.68 -29.63 24.60
N PRO A 110 22.86 -30.97 24.65
CA PRO A 110 22.06 -31.85 25.50
C PRO A 110 22.74 -32.14 26.84
N GLN A 111 21.97 -32.19 27.94
CA GLN A 111 22.24 -33.16 29.01
C GLN A 111 21.08 -33.34 30.01
N HIS A 112 20.65 -34.61 30.07
CA HIS A 112 20.24 -35.40 31.23
C HIS A 112 18.99 -35.04 32.06
N GLY A 113 18.05 -35.99 32.04
CA GLY A 113 17.40 -36.47 33.25
C GLY A 113 15.90 -36.18 33.37
N GLN A 114 15.07 -36.94 32.67
CA GLN A 114 14.18 -37.93 33.30
C GLN A 114 13.20 -38.52 32.27
N ARG A 115 13.05 -39.83 32.40
CA ARG A 115 12.27 -40.71 31.54
C ARG A 115 10.79 -40.55 31.92
N GLN A 116 10.02 -39.86 31.09
CA GLN A 116 8.56 -39.98 31.06
C GLN A 116 8.16 -40.28 29.62
N GLU A 117 7.37 -41.34 29.44
CA GLU A 117 6.90 -41.80 28.14
C GLU A 117 6.17 -40.65 27.41
N PRO A 118 6.47 -40.40 26.13
CA PRO A 118 5.81 -39.34 25.39
C PRO A 118 4.33 -39.71 25.16
N PRO A 119 3.40 -38.74 25.29
CA PRO A 119 2.04 -38.92 24.81
C PRO A 119 2.07 -39.22 23.29
N PRO A 120 1.04 -39.89 22.75
CA PRO A 120 0.97 -40.20 21.32
C PRO A 120 1.15 -38.93 20.49
N PRO A 121 1.90 -38.99 19.38
CA PRO A 121 2.16 -37.82 18.56
C PRO A 121 0.83 -37.22 18.10
N PRO A 122 0.66 -35.89 18.17
CA PRO A 122 -0.46 -35.24 17.50
C PRO A 122 -0.41 -35.60 16.01
N PRO A 123 -1.56 -35.66 15.32
CA PRO A 123 -1.59 -35.91 13.88
C PRO A 123 -0.65 -34.91 13.18
N PRO A 124 0.02 -35.33 12.09
CA PRO A 124 0.92 -34.44 11.37
C PRO A 124 0.17 -33.15 11.03
N PRO A 125 0.82 -31.97 11.17
CA PRO A 125 0.20 -30.73 10.75
C PRO A 125 -0.19 -30.85 9.27
N PRO A 126 -1.32 -30.27 8.85
CA PRO A 126 -1.65 -30.20 7.44
C PRO A 126 -0.44 -29.61 6.69
N PRO A 127 -0.15 -30.06 5.45
CA PRO A 127 0.96 -29.52 4.68
C PRO A 127 0.86 -27.98 4.70
N PRO A 128 1.98 -27.26 4.83
CA PRO A 128 1.95 -25.81 4.84
C PRO A 128 1.18 -25.35 3.60
N ALA A 129 0.08 -24.64 3.82
CA ALA A 129 -0.59 -23.90 2.76
C ALA A 129 0.49 -23.09 2.03
N PRO A 130 0.47 -23.05 0.69
CA PRO A 130 1.57 -22.48 -0.08
C PRO A 130 1.92 -21.11 0.49
N GLN A 131 3.16 -20.99 0.97
CA GLN A 131 3.74 -19.77 1.48
C GLN A 131 3.37 -18.66 0.50
N GLN A 132 2.55 -17.70 0.94
CA GLN A 132 2.37 -16.45 0.22
C GLN A 132 3.72 -15.74 0.24
N ARG A 133 4.56 -16.08 -0.75
CA ARG A 133 5.66 -15.24 -1.18
C ARG A 133 5.09 -13.83 -1.28
N ARG A 134 5.66 -12.92 -0.50
CA ARG A 134 5.83 -11.51 -0.82
C ARG A 134 4.72 -10.99 -1.74
N GLN A 135 3.59 -10.56 -1.17
CA GLN A 135 2.62 -9.79 -1.93
C GLN A 135 3.26 -8.40 -2.22
N GLU A 136 4.19 -8.36 -3.18
CA GLU A 136 4.18 -7.29 -4.17
C GLU A 136 2.73 -7.14 -4.62
N PRO A 137 2.19 -5.92 -4.79
CA PRO A 137 0.84 -5.77 -5.33
C PRO A 137 0.79 -6.61 -6.59
N LEU A 138 0.04 -7.72 -6.54
CA LEU A 138 0.00 -8.71 -7.60
C LEU A 138 -0.34 -7.93 -8.86
N LEU A 139 0.66 -7.70 -9.72
CA LEU A 139 0.44 -6.93 -10.93
C LEU A 139 -0.74 -7.60 -11.65
N PRO A 140 -1.67 -6.80 -12.21
CA PRO A 140 -2.88 -7.35 -12.80
C PRO A 140 -2.51 -8.39 -13.85
N GLN A 141 -3.34 -9.43 -14.00
CA GLN A 141 -3.10 -10.45 -15.01
C GLN A 141 -3.01 -9.77 -16.38
N ALA A 142 -1.87 -9.93 -17.04
CA ALA A 142 -1.56 -9.29 -18.31
C ALA A 142 -1.00 -10.31 -19.28
N ASP A 143 -1.39 -10.18 -20.53
CA ASP A 143 -1.00 -11.07 -21.61
C ASP A 143 -0.35 -10.25 -22.72
N VAL A 144 0.75 -10.75 -23.28
CA VAL A 144 1.50 -10.05 -24.33
C VAL A 144 0.66 -9.80 -25.58
N ARG A 145 -0.38 -10.60 -25.83
CA ARG A 145 -1.31 -10.42 -26.96
C ARG A 145 -2.16 -9.15 -26.86
N ASN A 146 -2.29 -8.58 -25.66
CA ASN A 146 -3.10 -7.41 -25.38
C ASN A 146 -2.26 -6.13 -25.23
N ILE A 147 -1.01 -6.15 -25.72
CA ILE A 147 -0.06 -5.05 -25.55
C ILE A 147 -0.53 -3.75 -26.19
N GLU A 148 -1.25 -3.83 -27.31
CA GLU A 148 -1.84 -2.67 -27.97
C GLU A 148 -2.87 -1.99 -27.06
N ASP A 149 -3.77 -2.77 -26.43
CA ASP A 149 -4.77 -2.24 -25.48
C ASP A 149 -4.09 -1.57 -24.27
N TYR A 150 -3.00 -2.14 -23.77
CA TYR A 150 -2.23 -1.54 -22.68
C TYR A 150 -1.51 -0.25 -23.11
N ALA A 151 -1.06 -0.17 -24.35
CA ALA A 151 -0.47 1.03 -24.92
C ALA A 151 -1.54 2.12 -25.13
N ASP A 152 -2.74 1.76 -25.58
CA ASP A 152 -3.89 2.68 -25.70
C ASP A 152 -4.27 3.30 -24.35
N GLN A 153 -4.22 2.50 -23.27
CA GLN A 153 -4.45 3.00 -21.91
C GLN A 153 -3.46 4.11 -21.47
N LEU A 154 -2.28 4.21 -22.10
CA LEU A 154 -1.30 5.27 -21.84
C LEU A 154 -1.65 6.60 -22.53
N TYR A 155 -2.45 6.56 -23.60
CA TYR A 155 -2.93 7.74 -24.31
C TYR A 155 -4.16 8.37 -23.66
N GLU A 156 -4.86 7.65 -22.78
CA GLU A 156 -6.04 8.14 -22.07
C GLU A 156 -5.73 9.31 -21.13
N ASP A 157 -6.52 10.39 -21.15
CA ASP A 157 -6.32 11.55 -20.27
C ASP A 157 -6.42 11.24 -18.76
N ARG A 158 -7.07 10.12 -18.41
CA ARG A 158 -7.26 9.70 -17.03
C ARG A 158 -6.01 9.00 -16.50
N MET A 159 -5.35 9.63 -15.52
CA MET A 159 -4.17 9.09 -14.84
C MET A 159 -4.36 7.66 -14.30
N GLU A 160 -5.55 7.33 -13.79
CA GLU A 160 -5.86 5.99 -13.26
C GLU A 160 -5.73 4.90 -14.33
N LYS A 161 -6.17 5.17 -15.57
CA LYS A 161 -6.04 4.23 -16.69
C LYS A 161 -4.58 4.10 -17.13
N LYS A 162 -3.83 5.20 -17.16
CA LYS A 162 -2.38 5.15 -17.45
C LYS A 162 -1.63 4.28 -16.45
N VAL A 163 -1.91 4.42 -15.15
CA VAL A 163 -1.30 3.60 -14.09
C VAL A 163 -1.64 2.12 -14.27
N ILE A 164 -2.89 1.81 -14.64
CA ILE A 164 -3.31 0.43 -14.91
C ILE A 164 -2.58 -0.12 -16.14
N GLY A 165 -2.49 0.64 -17.24
CA GLY A 165 -1.76 0.25 -18.46
C GLY A 165 -0.28 -0.02 -18.19
N VAL A 166 0.40 0.89 -17.47
CA VAL A 166 1.81 0.69 -17.07
C VAL A 166 1.97 -0.57 -16.21
N LYS A 167 1.05 -0.87 -15.29
CA LYS A 167 1.11 -2.08 -14.45
C LYS A 167 0.93 -3.36 -15.26
N HIS A 168 0.08 -3.36 -16.30
CA HIS A 168 -0.05 -4.49 -17.21
C HIS A 168 1.22 -4.67 -18.05
N ILE A 169 1.78 -3.60 -18.60
CA ILE A 169 3.05 -3.64 -19.35
C ILE A 169 4.19 -4.16 -18.46
N LEU A 170 4.29 -3.68 -17.22
CA LEU A 170 5.28 -4.14 -16.26
C LEU A 170 5.13 -5.63 -15.94
N ARG A 171 3.89 -6.15 -15.86
CA ARG A 171 3.64 -7.58 -15.69
C ARG A 171 4.10 -8.38 -16.90
N VAL A 172 3.87 -7.89 -18.11
CA VAL A 172 4.34 -8.58 -19.32
C VAL A 172 5.88 -8.58 -19.38
N CYS A 173 6.55 -7.52 -18.91
CA CYS A 173 8.01 -7.45 -18.81
C CYS A 173 8.64 -8.43 -17.82
N THR A 174 7.88 -9.03 -16.88
CA THR A 174 8.47 -9.98 -15.91
C THR A 174 8.86 -11.30 -16.57
N GLU A 175 8.30 -11.61 -17.74
CA GLU A 175 8.60 -12.82 -18.50
C GLU A 175 9.64 -12.50 -19.59
N PRO A 176 10.83 -13.14 -19.56
CA PRO A 176 11.93 -12.81 -20.47
C PRO A 176 11.60 -13.06 -21.95
N THR A 177 10.74 -14.05 -22.25
CA THR A 177 10.27 -14.35 -23.61
C THR A 177 9.44 -13.22 -24.21
N ASN A 178 8.74 -12.46 -23.37
CA ASN A 178 7.89 -11.37 -23.85
C ASN A 178 8.69 -10.10 -24.15
N LEU A 179 9.92 -9.97 -23.61
CA LEU A 179 10.74 -8.78 -23.79
C LEU A 179 11.12 -8.53 -25.26
N GLU A 180 11.31 -9.60 -26.04
CA GLU A 180 11.58 -9.49 -27.49
C GLU A 180 10.39 -8.86 -28.22
N ILE A 181 9.18 -9.36 -27.95
CA ILE A 181 7.92 -8.86 -28.53
C ILE A 181 7.67 -7.40 -28.10
N LEU A 182 8.00 -7.05 -26.86
CA LEU A 182 7.89 -5.68 -26.35
C LEU A 182 8.87 -4.72 -27.03
N ALA A 183 10.08 -5.20 -27.33
CA ALA A 183 11.11 -4.41 -27.98
C ALA A 183 10.82 -4.19 -29.47
N GLU A 184 10.17 -5.16 -30.13
CA GLU A 184 9.74 -5.06 -31.53
C GLU A 184 8.50 -4.15 -31.71
N HIS A 185 7.77 -3.83 -30.64
CA HIS A 185 6.58 -2.98 -30.72
C HIS A 185 6.94 -1.52 -31.03
N GLU A 186 6.66 -1.07 -32.25
CA GLU A 186 7.17 0.15 -32.88
C GLU A 186 7.09 1.42 -32.00
N ASN A 187 5.99 1.58 -31.26
CA ASN A 187 5.71 2.82 -30.54
C ASN A 187 5.69 2.67 -29.01
N LEU A 188 5.81 1.46 -28.46
CA LEU A 188 5.59 1.25 -27.02
C LEU A 188 6.67 1.94 -26.18
N LEU A 189 7.93 1.72 -26.54
CA LEU A 189 9.09 2.36 -25.90
C LEU A 189 9.04 3.89 -26.01
N GLN A 190 8.54 4.42 -27.13
CA GLN A 190 8.41 5.85 -27.35
C GLN A 190 7.33 6.44 -26.43
N VAL A 191 6.17 5.80 -26.36
CA VAL A 191 5.05 6.21 -25.49
C VAL A 191 5.45 6.14 -24.03
N LEU A 192 6.08 5.05 -23.59
CA LEU A 192 6.56 4.91 -22.22
C LEU A 192 7.62 5.96 -21.86
N SER A 193 8.57 6.22 -22.77
CA SER A 193 9.60 7.25 -22.55
C SER A 193 8.99 8.65 -22.42
N ARG A 194 7.98 8.95 -23.24
CA ARG A 194 7.25 10.21 -23.22
C ARG A 194 6.45 10.35 -21.92
N GLU A 195 5.69 9.33 -21.54
CA GLU A 195 4.89 9.32 -20.30
C GLU A 195 5.74 9.39 -19.04
N LEU A 196 6.88 8.69 -18.99
CA LEU A 196 7.83 8.82 -17.90
C LEU A 196 8.38 10.25 -17.82
N ARG A 197 8.69 10.90 -18.95
CA ARG A 197 9.16 12.29 -18.93
C ARG A 197 8.06 13.28 -18.51
N GLU A 198 6.83 13.08 -18.96
CA GLU A 198 5.70 14.00 -18.72
C GLU A 198 5.10 13.86 -17.32
N ASN A 199 5.07 12.64 -16.76
CA ASN A 199 4.36 12.32 -15.53
C ASN A 199 5.24 11.84 -14.36
N SER A 200 6.55 11.64 -14.54
CA SER A 200 7.51 11.35 -13.44
C SER A 200 7.51 12.42 -12.34
N LYS A 201 7.18 13.67 -12.65
CA LYS A 201 7.18 14.76 -11.66
C LYS A 201 5.83 14.97 -10.97
N LYS A 202 4.77 14.31 -11.44
CA LYS A 202 3.38 14.53 -11.00
C LYS A 202 2.79 13.37 -10.21
N SER A 203 3.33 12.16 -10.35
CA SER A 203 2.82 10.96 -9.67
C SER A 203 3.96 10.15 -9.06
N PHE A 204 3.96 10.03 -7.73
CA PHE A 204 4.92 9.22 -6.98
C PHE A 204 4.77 7.71 -7.28
N ASP A 205 3.64 7.28 -7.86
CA ASP A 205 3.40 5.87 -8.28
C ASP A 205 4.18 5.48 -9.56
N LEU A 206 4.60 6.47 -10.36
CA LEU A 206 5.41 6.26 -11.58
C LEU A 206 6.91 6.49 -11.35
N SER A 207 7.28 7.11 -10.23
CA SER A 207 8.68 7.26 -9.81
C SER A 207 9.08 6.11 -8.91
N VAL A 208 9.40 4.96 -9.50
CA VAL A 208 10.39 4.09 -8.88
C VAL A 208 11.72 4.84 -8.96
N VAL A 209 12.02 5.57 -7.88
CA VAL A 209 13.38 5.97 -7.55
C VAL A 209 14.07 4.68 -7.09
N THR A 210 14.86 4.10 -7.98
CA THR A 210 16.02 3.28 -7.57
C THR A 210 17.16 4.22 -7.22
#